data_AF-A0A845QXS1-F1
#
_entry.id   AF-A0A845QXS1-F1
#
_cell.length_a   1.000
_cell.length_b   1.000
_cell.length_c   1.000
_cell.angle_alpha   90.00
_cell.angle_beta   90.00
_cell.angle_gamma   90.00
#
_symmetry.space_group_name_H-M   'P 1'
#
loop_
_entity.id
_entity.type
_entity.pdbx_description
1 polymer ?
#
loop_
_entity_poly.entity_id
_entity_poly.type
_entity_poly.pdbx_seq_one_letter_code
_entity_poly.pdbx_strand_id
1 'polypeptide(L)'
;MDLSKTIEKIHTNWGKYKVKAMEKGINTDTISQTENHLNNLTIAVGKKEKINSLKQSDKLIFSLGNYFDLYKGNIEGDLNRITYIAREIYLYALEEDFEKAKQVSKEYESYFSMLRQKINIEKKDEKHLYTLEISIKDLINSLNYKDINLVKIKRDVVLDNIEKIKEVAN
;
A
#
# COMPACT_ATOMS: atom_id res chain seq x y z
N MET A 1 1.90 21.21 -5.11
CA MET A 1 0.72 20.33 -5.31
C MET A 1 -0.29 20.70 -4.24
N ASP A 2 -1.53 20.99 -4.61
CA ASP A 2 -2.59 21.30 -3.66
C ASP A 2 -3.29 20.00 -3.25
N LEU A 3 -3.05 19.55 -2.01
CA LEU A 3 -3.55 18.28 -1.50
C LEU A 3 -5.07 18.20 -1.52
N SER A 4 -5.76 19.32 -1.29
CA SER A 4 -7.22 19.40 -1.32
C SER A 4 -7.76 19.14 -2.72
N LYS A 5 -7.15 19.74 -3.75
CA LYS A 5 -7.51 19.48 -5.16
C LYS A 5 -7.26 18.03 -5.57
N THR A 6 -6.19 17.42 -5.07
CA THR A 6 -5.92 16.00 -5.31
C THR A 6 -7.01 15.11 -4.71
N ILE A 7 -7.44 15.39 -3.47
CA ILE A 7 -8.50 14.62 -2.79
C ILE A 7 -9.84 14.77 -3.50
N GLU A 8 -10.20 15.98 -3.94
CA GLU A 8 -11.41 16.24 -4.74
C GLU A 8 -11.41 15.44 -6.05
N LYS A 9 -10.26 15.38 -6.72
CA LYS A 9 -10.10 14.57 -7.94
C LYS A 9 -10.28 13.08 -7.65
N ILE A 10 -9.77 12.58 -6.52
CA ILE A 10 -9.95 11.18 -6.10
C ILE A 10 -11.43 10.89 -5.87
N HIS A 11 -12.16 11.73 -5.14
CA HIS A 11 -13.61 11.62 -4.94
C HIS A 11 -14.37 11.55 -6.27
N THR A 12 -14.06 12.45 -7.18
CA THR A 12 -14.72 12.51 -8.50
C THR A 12 -14.47 11.24 -9.31
N ASN A 13 -13.21 10.78 -9.35
CA ASN A 13 -12.83 9.57 -10.09
C ASN A 13 -13.44 8.31 -9.47
N TRP A 14 -13.42 8.23 -8.14
CA TRP A 14 -14.02 7.15 -7.37
C TRP A 14 -15.54 7.09 -7.59
N GLY A 15 -16.23 8.23 -7.57
CA GLY A 15 -17.64 8.37 -7.93
C GLY A 15 -17.99 7.72 -9.27
N LYS A 16 -17.21 8.03 -10.31
CA LYS A 16 -17.40 7.47 -11.66
C LYS A 16 -17.06 5.98 -11.73
N TYR A 17 -16.03 5.55 -11.01
CA TYR A 17 -15.56 4.17 -11.06
C TYR A 17 -16.44 3.18 -10.27
N LYS A 18 -17.10 3.64 -9.19
CA LYS A 18 -17.95 2.81 -8.31
C LYS A 18 -18.96 1.95 -9.10
N VAL A 19 -19.65 2.55 -10.07
CA VAL A 19 -20.64 1.84 -10.90
C VAL A 19 -19.99 0.68 -11.66
N LYS A 20 -18.85 0.92 -12.32
CA LYS A 20 -18.09 -0.10 -13.04
C LYS A 20 -17.57 -1.21 -12.12
N ALA A 21 -17.15 -0.85 -10.89
CA ALA A 21 -16.71 -1.84 -9.91
C ALA A 21 -17.86 -2.74 -9.45
N MET A 22 -19.06 -2.18 -9.25
CA MET A 22 -20.28 -2.95 -8.92
C MET A 22 -20.67 -3.91 -10.04
N GLU A 23 -20.63 -3.46 -11.30
CA GLU A 23 -20.89 -4.32 -12.47
C GLU A 23 -19.89 -5.49 -12.58
N LYS A 24 -18.67 -5.31 -12.08
CA LYS A 24 -17.64 -6.35 -11.98
C LYS A 24 -17.79 -7.27 -10.77
N GLY A 25 -18.85 -7.09 -9.96
CA GLY A 25 -19.20 -7.99 -8.85
C GLY A 25 -18.50 -7.68 -7.53
N ILE A 26 -17.92 -6.49 -7.36
CA ILE A 26 -17.42 -6.11 -6.04
C ILE A 26 -18.58 -5.95 -5.06
N ASN A 27 -18.41 -6.43 -3.82
CA ASN A 27 -19.45 -6.32 -2.82
C ASN A 27 -19.60 -4.87 -2.29
N THR A 28 -20.80 -4.56 -1.80
CA THR A 28 -21.15 -3.23 -1.28
C THR A 28 -20.37 -2.84 -0.04
N ASP A 29 -19.93 -3.81 0.76
CA ASP A 29 -19.17 -3.56 1.98
C ASP A 29 -17.77 -3.04 1.66
N THR A 30 -17.10 -3.63 0.66
CA THR A 30 -15.81 -3.17 0.14
C THR A 30 -15.90 -1.76 -0.40
N ILE A 31 -16.97 -1.44 -1.16
CA ILE A 31 -17.24 -0.08 -1.65
C ILE A 31 -17.38 0.89 -0.49
N SER A 32 -18.19 0.52 0.52
CA SER A 32 -18.46 1.36 1.68
C SER A 32 -17.21 1.59 2.52
N GLN A 33 -16.36 0.56 2.68
CA GLN A 33 -15.08 0.68 3.39
C GLN A 33 -14.13 1.65 2.69
N THR A 34 -13.95 1.52 1.36
CA THR A 34 -13.11 2.44 0.58
C THR A 34 -13.63 3.88 0.65
N GLU A 35 -14.94 4.07 0.52
CA GLU A 35 -15.58 5.39 0.68
C GLU A 35 -15.31 5.99 2.07
N ASN A 36 -15.45 5.19 3.12
CA ASN A 36 -15.18 5.62 4.50
C ASN A 36 -13.71 6.02 4.68
N HIS A 37 -12.76 5.28 4.12
CA HIS A 37 -11.34 5.65 4.18
C HIS A 37 -11.06 6.97 3.43
N LEU A 38 -11.66 7.17 2.27
CA LEU A 38 -11.52 8.40 1.49
C LEU A 38 -12.14 9.62 2.23
N ASN A 39 -13.31 9.43 2.85
CA ASN A 39 -13.95 10.46 3.67
C ASN A 39 -13.09 10.82 4.89
N ASN A 40 -12.58 9.81 5.60
CA ASN A 40 -11.71 10.04 6.77
C ASN A 40 -10.39 10.70 6.40
N LEU A 41 -9.81 10.38 5.24
CA LEU A 41 -8.64 11.08 4.71
C LEU A 41 -8.95 12.56 4.46
N THR A 42 -10.10 12.85 3.87
CA THR A 42 -10.56 14.23 3.60
C THR A 42 -10.68 15.03 4.90
N ILE A 43 -11.31 14.44 5.91
CA ILE A 43 -11.48 15.07 7.24
C ILE A 43 -10.12 15.30 7.90
N ALA A 44 -9.24 14.29 7.94
CA ALA A 44 -7.94 14.38 8.57
C ALA A 44 -7.06 15.47 7.92
N VAL A 45 -7.08 15.56 6.58
CA VAL A 45 -6.36 16.60 5.84
C VAL A 45 -6.94 17.99 6.11
N GLY A 46 -8.26 18.14 6.10
CA GLY A 46 -8.93 19.40 6.43
C GLY A 46 -8.61 19.89 7.86
N LYS A 47 -8.49 18.96 8.81
CA LYS A 47 -8.07 19.23 10.20
C LYS A 47 -6.56 19.39 10.37
N LYS A 48 -5.75 19.20 9.31
CA LYS A 48 -4.28 19.22 9.35
C LYS A 48 -3.67 18.19 10.30
N GLU A 49 -4.36 17.07 10.54
CA GLU A 49 -3.90 15.98 11.38
C GLU A 49 -2.90 15.10 10.61
N LYS A 50 -1.61 15.47 10.61
CA LYS A 50 -0.60 14.86 9.73
C LYS A 50 -0.51 13.33 9.86
N ILE A 51 -0.37 12.80 11.08
CA ILE A 51 -0.24 11.35 11.31
C ILE A 51 -1.53 10.61 10.94
N ASN A 52 -2.69 11.17 11.30
CA ASN A 52 -3.97 10.57 10.94
C ASN A 52 -4.16 10.59 9.40
N SER A 53 -3.75 11.66 8.72
CA SER A 53 -3.80 11.74 7.26
C SER A 53 -2.97 10.65 6.59
N LEU A 54 -1.78 10.34 7.13
CA LEU A 54 -0.97 9.21 6.66
C LEU A 54 -1.69 7.88 6.88
N LYS A 55 -2.18 7.63 8.10
CA LYS A 55 -2.93 6.40 8.43
C LYS A 55 -4.16 6.19 7.53
N GLN A 56 -4.95 7.23 7.27
CA GLN A 56 -6.12 7.11 6.39
C GLN A 56 -5.72 6.92 4.93
N SER A 57 -4.63 7.57 4.48
CA SER A 57 -4.09 7.35 3.13
C SER A 57 -3.65 5.90 2.92
N ASP A 58 -3.02 5.30 3.93
CA ASP A 58 -2.51 3.92 3.82
C ASP A 58 -3.66 2.91 3.83
N LYS A 59 -4.68 3.12 4.67
CA LYS A 59 -5.93 2.34 4.63
C LYS A 59 -6.65 2.46 3.28
N LEU A 60 -6.68 3.65 2.69
CA LEU A 60 -7.25 3.87 1.37
C LEU A 60 -6.51 3.04 0.31
N ILE A 61 -5.17 3.12 0.27
CA ILE A 61 -4.32 2.34 -0.65
C ILE A 61 -4.57 0.84 -0.48
N PHE A 62 -4.61 0.34 0.76
CA PHE A 62 -4.90 -1.07 1.03
C PHE A 62 -6.25 -1.49 0.45
N SER A 63 -7.30 -0.72 0.73
CA SER A 63 -8.66 -1.01 0.23
C SER A 63 -8.75 -0.94 -1.30
N LEU A 64 -7.98 -0.04 -1.94
CA LEU A 64 -7.92 0.06 -3.40
C LEU A 64 -7.37 -1.22 -4.04
N GLY A 65 -6.56 -2.01 -3.32
CA GLY A 65 -6.05 -3.28 -3.81
C GLY A 65 -7.14 -4.25 -4.26
N ASN A 66 -8.29 -4.27 -3.57
CA ASN A 66 -9.42 -5.14 -3.90
C ASN A 66 -10.02 -4.85 -5.29
N TYR A 67 -9.89 -3.61 -5.79
CA TYR A 67 -10.42 -3.22 -7.10
C TYR A 67 -9.48 -3.60 -8.23
N PHE A 68 -8.17 -3.64 -7.97
CA PHE A 68 -7.19 -4.13 -8.94
C PHE A 68 -7.33 -5.63 -9.16
N ASP A 69 -7.71 -6.39 -8.13
CA ASP A 69 -7.96 -7.83 -8.25
C ASP A 69 -9.15 -8.18 -9.15
N LEU A 70 -10.02 -7.22 -9.48
CA LEU A 70 -11.07 -7.39 -10.50
C LEU A 70 -10.52 -7.54 -11.94
N TYR A 71 -9.21 -7.35 -12.12
CA TYR A 71 -8.53 -7.44 -13.40
C TYR A 71 -7.50 -8.58 -13.35
N LYS A 72 -7.78 -9.66 -14.10
CA LYS A 72 -6.93 -10.85 -14.14
C LYS A 72 -5.48 -10.49 -14.51
N GLY A 73 -4.54 -11.01 -13.73
CA GLY A 73 -3.10 -10.77 -13.93
C GLY A 73 -2.60 -9.41 -13.44
N ASN A 74 -3.47 -8.54 -12.91
CA ASN A 74 -3.05 -7.24 -12.40
C ASN A 74 -2.33 -7.40 -11.05
N ILE A 75 -1.11 -6.85 -10.99
CA ILE A 75 -0.22 -6.92 -9.82
C ILE A 75 -0.37 -5.75 -8.85
N GLU A 76 -1.03 -4.65 -9.25
CA GLU A 76 -1.17 -3.43 -8.45
C GLU A 76 -1.89 -3.70 -7.13
N GLY A 77 -2.80 -4.68 -7.09
CA GLY A 77 -3.48 -5.10 -5.87
C GLY A 77 -2.49 -5.53 -4.79
N ASP A 78 -1.54 -6.40 -5.15
CA ASP A 78 -0.55 -6.92 -4.21
C ASP A 78 0.54 -5.89 -3.91
N LEU A 79 0.96 -5.09 -4.90
CA LEU A 79 1.89 -3.99 -4.68
C LEU A 79 1.33 -2.92 -3.73
N ASN A 80 0.03 -2.61 -3.80
CA ASN A 80 -0.64 -1.69 -2.87
C ASN A 80 -0.67 -2.25 -1.45
N ARG A 81 -0.89 -3.56 -1.28
CA ARG A 81 -0.87 -4.21 0.03
C ARG A 81 0.55 -4.23 0.63
N ILE A 82 1.58 -4.51 -0.18
CA ILE A 82 2.98 -4.42 0.27
C ILE A 82 3.34 -2.97 0.62
N THR A 83 2.89 -1.99 -0.17
CA THR A 83 3.05 -0.56 0.12
C THR A 83 2.44 -0.19 1.47
N TYR A 84 1.21 -0.66 1.73
CA TYR A 84 0.53 -0.48 3.01
C TYR A 84 1.34 -1.06 4.17
N ILE A 85 1.81 -2.31 4.07
CA ILE A 85 2.62 -2.95 5.12
C ILE A 85 3.90 -2.16 5.40
N ALA A 86 4.64 -1.75 4.37
CA ALA A 86 5.87 -0.98 4.54
C ALA A 86 5.62 0.35 5.28
N ARG A 87 4.52 1.04 4.97
CA ARG A 87 4.17 2.31 5.61
C ARG A 87 3.62 2.15 7.02
N GLU A 88 2.80 1.13 7.27
CA GLU A 88 2.31 0.81 8.61
C GLU A 88 3.44 0.42 9.56
N ILE A 89 4.42 -0.37 9.11
CA ILE A 89 5.63 -0.67 9.89
C ILE A 89 6.29 0.63 10.38
N TYR A 90 6.42 1.61 9.49
CA TYR A 90 6.97 2.91 9.85
C TYR A 90 6.06 3.73 10.76
N LEU A 91 4.74 3.73 10.53
CA LEU A 91 3.80 4.46 11.38
C LEU A 91 3.79 3.93 12.81
N TYR A 92 3.85 2.62 13.00
CA TYR A 92 4.00 2.03 14.33
C TYR A 92 5.37 2.32 14.94
N ALA A 93 6.44 2.31 14.15
CA ALA A 93 7.76 2.73 14.64
C ALA A 93 7.79 4.20 15.06
N LEU A 94 7.07 5.10 14.37
CA LEU A 94 6.91 6.51 14.79
C LEU A 94 6.19 6.67 16.12
N GLU A 95 5.31 5.71 16.45
CA GLU A 95 4.60 5.64 17.72
C GLU A 95 5.38 4.84 18.78
N GLU A 96 6.64 4.48 18.49
CA GLU A 96 7.52 3.64 19.30
C GLU A 96 6.97 2.23 19.60
N ASP A 97 5.93 1.81 18.88
CA ASP A 97 5.29 0.50 19.01
C ASP A 97 5.93 -0.52 18.05
N PHE A 98 7.18 -0.87 18.34
CA PHE A 98 7.94 -1.83 17.53
C PHE A 98 7.36 -3.25 17.56
N GLU A 99 6.63 -3.62 18.60
CA GLU A 99 5.97 -4.94 18.66
C GLU A 99 4.78 -4.99 17.71
N LYS A 100 3.99 -3.91 17.62
CA LYS A 100 2.93 -3.82 16.62
C LYS A 100 3.48 -3.74 15.21
N ALA A 101 4.59 -3.03 14.99
CA ALA A 101 5.29 -3.03 13.70
C ALA A 101 5.71 -4.45 13.26
N LYS A 102 6.27 -5.26 14.18
CA LYS A 102 6.61 -6.67 13.93
C LYS A 102 5.38 -7.56 13.72
N GLN A 103 4.25 -7.24 14.37
CA GLN A 103 3.01 -7.98 14.16
C GLN A 103 2.51 -7.78 12.73
N VAL A 104 2.41 -6.52 12.29
CA VAL A 104 1.93 -6.17 10.94
C VAL A 104 2.87 -6.69 9.86
N SER A 105 4.19 -6.70 10.13
CA SER A 105 5.13 -7.22 9.13
C SER A 105 4.86 -8.66 8.72
N LYS A 106 4.24 -9.49 9.57
CA LYS A 106 3.96 -10.91 9.26
C LYS A 106 3.03 -11.10 8.06
N GLU A 107 2.23 -10.10 7.70
CA GLU A 107 1.30 -10.18 6.57
C GLU A 107 2.00 -10.12 5.19
N TYR A 108 3.26 -9.63 5.13
CA TYR A 108 3.94 -9.41 3.85
C TYR A 108 4.09 -10.70 3.03
N GLU A 109 4.30 -11.85 3.67
CA GLU A 109 4.60 -13.11 2.98
C GLU A 109 3.44 -13.56 2.08
N SER A 110 2.21 -13.37 2.55
CA SER A 110 1.01 -13.72 1.79
C SER A 110 0.89 -12.85 0.52
N TYR A 111 0.99 -11.52 0.67
CA TYR A 111 0.91 -10.60 -0.46
C TYR A 111 2.07 -10.76 -1.43
N PHE A 112 3.28 -11.00 -0.92
CA PHE A 112 4.45 -11.24 -1.76
C PHE A 112 4.35 -12.55 -2.55
N SER A 113 3.80 -13.61 -1.94
CA SER A 113 3.53 -14.87 -2.62
C SER A 113 2.51 -14.72 -3.74
N MET A 114 1.44 -13.94 -3.52
CA MET A 114 0.45 -13.63 -4.56
C MET A 114 1.06 -12.84 -5.72
N LEU A 115 1.86 -11.81 -5.41
CA LEU A 115 2.60 -11.03 -6.40
C LEU A 115 3.48 -11.94 -7.27
N ARG A 116 4.25 -12.83 -6.65
CA ARG A 116 5.16 -13.75 -7.34
C ARG A 116 4.42 -14.68 -8.31
N GLN A 117 3.20 -15.09 -7.98
CA GLN A 117 2.37 -15.95 -8.85
C GLN A 117 1.80 -15.20 -10.06
N LYS A 118 1.59 -13.88 -9.95
CA LYS A 118 1.02 -13.07 -11.02
C LYS A 118 2.06 -12.54 -12.01
N ILE A 119 3.31 -12.37 -11.58
CA ILE A 119 4.40 -11.94 -12.46
C ILE A 119 4.88 -13.13 -13.30
N ASN A 120 4.81 -12.98 -14.62
CA ASN A 120 5.31 -13.97 -15.55
C ASN A 120 6.84 -13.93 -15.52
N ILE A 121 7.50 -15.03 -15.14
CA ILE A 121 8.94 -15.06 -14.85
C ILE A 121 9.72 -15.06 -16.17
N GLU A 122 9.83 -13.92 -16.83
CA GLU A 122 10.97 -13.64 -17.70
C GLU A 122 12.17 -13.25 -16.82
N LYS A 123 13.40 -13.63 -17.19
CA LYS A 123 14.62 -13.44 -16.39
C LYS A 123 14.85 -12.01 -15.87
N LYS A 124 14.25 -11.00 -16.54
CA LYS A 124 14.39 -9.59 -16.17
C LYS A 124 13.57 -9.23 -14.92
N ASP A 125 12.39 -9.82 -14.75
CA ASP A 125 11.47 -9.51 -13.64
C ASP A 125 11.85 -10.26 -12.35
N GLU A 126 12.52 -11.40 -12.48
CA GLU A 126 13.01 -12.19 -11.35
C GLU A 126 13.99 -11.38 -10.46
N LYS A 127 14.87 -10.58 -11.07
CA LYS A 127 15.80 -9.72 -10.33
C LYS A 127 15.07 -8.64 -9.54
N HIS A 128 14.06 -8.01 -10.13
CA HIS A 128 13.28 -6.96 -9.46
C HIS A 128 12.47 -7.52 -8.29
N LEU A 129 11.85 -8.70 -8.46
CA LEU A 129 11.18 -9.40 -7.39
C LEU A 129 12.12 -9.78 -6.24
N TYR A 130 13.27 -10.37 -6.54
CA TYR A 130 14.25 -10.74 -5.53
C TYR A 130 14.77 -9.52 -4.77
N THR A 131 15.00 -8.41 -5.47
CA THR A 131 15.42 -7.13 -4.87
C THR A 131 14.35 -6.59 -3.92
N LEU A 132 13.07 -6.65 -4.32
CA LEU A 132 11.97 -6.24 -3.46
C LEU A 132 11.90 -7.14 -2.20
N GLU A 133 11.97 -8.47 -2.35
CA GLU A 133 11.92 -9.41 -1.23
C GLU A 133 13.02 -9.13 -0.20
N ILE A 134 14.27 -8.92 -0.68
CA ILE A 134 15.40 -8.56 0.19
C ILE A 134 15.12 -7.24 0.91
N SER A 135 14.65 -6.21 0.18
CA SER A 135 14.40 -4.91 0.81
C SER A 135 13.30 -4.95 1.89
N ILE A 136 12.29 -5.81 1.72
CA ILE A 136 11.26 -6.03 2.74
C ILE A 136 11.88 -6.72 3.96
N LYS A 137 12.69 -7.76 3.77
CA LYS A 137 13.40 -8.43 4.88
C LYS A 137 14.33 -7.47 5.62
N ASP A 138 15.02 -6.60 4.91
CA ASP A 138 15.84 -5.55 5.49
C ASP A 138 15.03 -4.54 6.32
N LEU A 139 13.86 -4.13 5.84
CA LEU A 139 12.92 -3.31 6.60
C LEU A 139 12.47 -4.01 7.88
N ILE A 140 12.09 -5.28 7.81
CA ILE A 140 11.65 -6.05 8.98
C ILE A 140 12.80 -6.18 9.98
N ASN A 141 14.01 -6.51 9.51
CA ASN A 141 15.19 -6.62 10.36
C ASN A 141 15.56 -5.28 11.03
N SER A 142 15.28 -4.15 10.37
CA SER A 142 15.54 -2.82 10.94
C SER A 142 14.79 -2.54 12.25
N LEU A 143 13.65 -3.21 12.48
CA LEU A 143 12.86 -3.09 13.70
C LEU A 143 13.62 -3.58 14.95
N ASN A 144 14.61 -4.45 14.79
CA ASN A 144 15.42 -4.94 15.91
C ASN A 144 16.35 -3.85 16.49
N TYR A 145 16.68 -2.84 15.69
CA TYR A 145 17.54 -1.73 16.10
C TYR A 145 16.77 -0.62 16.83
N LYS A 146 15.43 -0.66 16.78
CA LYS A 146 14.54 0.36 17.36
C LYS A 146 14.89 1.80 16.94
N ASP A 147 15.44 1.97 15.75
CA ASP A 147 15.83 3.27 15.18
C ASP A 147 14.81 3.69 14.11
N ILE A 148 14.05 4.75 14.41
CA ILE A 148 12.98 5.27 13.54
C ILE A 148 13.54 5.76 12.20
N ASN A 149 14.73 6.34 12.17
CA ASN A 149 15.36 6.83 10.95
C ASN A 149 15.81 5.67 10.07
N LEU A 150 16.36 4.60 10.66
CA LEU A 150 16.71 3.39 9.93
C LEU A 150 15.47 2.72 9.33
N VAL A 151 14.38 2.59 10.10
CA VAL A 151 13.10 2.05 9.60
C VAL A 151 12.58 2.91 8.44
N LYS A 152 12.64 4.24 8.58
CA LYS A 152 12.27 5.19 7.52
C LYS A 152 13.06 4.96 6.23
N ILE A 153 14.38 4.86 6.32
CA ILE A 153 15.27 4.65 5.16
C ILE A 153 14.93 3.32 4.49
N LYS A 154 14.81 2.24 5.28
CA LYS A 154 14.51 0.92 4.73
C LYS A 154 13.12 0.84 4.11
N ARG A 155 12.12 1.53 4.66
CA ARG A 155 10.81 1.68 4.03
C ARG A 155 10.93 2.38 2.68
N ASP A 156 11.67 3.48 2.59
CA ASP A 156 11.81 4.22 1.33
C ASP A 156 12.45 3.35 0.24
N VAL A 157 13.44 2.52 0.59
CA VAL A 157 14.01 1.52 -0.33
C VAL A 157 12.97 0.50 -0.83
N VAL A 158 12.08 0.02 0.04
CA VAL A 158 10.98 -0.87 -0.37
C VAL A 158 10.06 -0.17 -1.36
N LEU A 159 9.67 1.08 -1.09
CA LEU A 159 8.79 1.85 -1.96
C LEU A 159 9.43 2.10 -3.33
N ASP A 160 10.72 2.43 -3.38
CA ASP A 160 11.46 2.61 -4.64
C ASP A 160 11.50 1.31 -5.46
N ASN A 161 11.64 0.15 -4.80
CA ASN A 161 11.64 -1.14 -5.50
C ASN A 161 10.25 -1.55 -6.00
N ILE A 162 9.18 -1.15 -5.31
CA ILE A 162 7.80 -1.32 -5.80
C ILE A 162 7.59 -0.52 -7.09
N GLU A 163 8.02 0.73 -7.14
CA GLU A 163 7.87 1.55 -8.36
C GLU A 163 8.66 0.95 -9.55
N LYS A 164 9.87 0.43 -9.31
CA LYS A 164 10.62 -0.29 -10.36
C LYS A 164 9.88 -1.51 -10.90
N ILE A 165 9.15 -2.25 -10.05
CA ILE A 165 8.33 -3.38 -10.50
C ILE A 165 7.18 -2.88 -11.39
N LYS A 166 6.53 -1.78 -11.03
CA LYS A 166 5.46 -1.19 -11.86
C LYS A 166 5.98 -0.71 -13.22
N GLU A 167 7.20 -0.19 -13.27
CA GLU A 167 7.82 0.27 -14.52
C GLU A 167 8.15 -0.88 -15.48
N VAL A 168 8.50 -2.07 -14.96
CA VAL A 168 8.86 -3.23 -15.81
C VAL A 168 7.66 -4.11 -16.16
N ALA A 169 6.60 -4.10 -15.36
CA ALA A 169 5.40 -4.90 -15.56
C ALA A 169 4.35 -4.26 -16.50
N ASN A 170 4.55 -3.00 -16.89
CA ASN A 170 3.75 -2.26 -17.88
C ASN A 170 4.45 -2.21 -19.23
#